data_AF-A0A0B1RZK2-F1
#
_entry.id   AF-A0A0B1RZK2-F1
#
_cell.length_a   1.000
_cell.length_b   1.000
_cell.length_c   1.000
_cell.angle_alpha   90.00
_cell.angle_beta   90.00
_cell.angle_gamma   90.00
#
_symmetry.space_group_name_H-M   'P 1'
#
loop_
_entity.id
_entity.type
_entity.pdbx_description
1 polymer ?
#
loop_
_entity_poly.entity_id
_entity_poly.type
_entity_poly.pdbx_seq_one_letter_code
_entity_poly.pdbx_strand_id
1 'polypeptide(L)'
;SPSLAKKLKSVLDAIHKKIEELGPEARGFATKFLEEDPEFIQKQRGGKKMKPGMVLLHYMNEYAKLSPEAKKDFSSKFPEVAAALSDPLLRILIYASQ
;
A
#
# COMPACT_ATOMS: atom_id res chain seq x y z
N SER A 1 4.29 -20.41 -15.98
CA SER A 1 3.83 -20.26 -17.38
C SER A 1 4.20 -18.88 -17.89
N PRO A 2 4.89 -18.73 -19.05
CA PRO A 2 5.34 -17.43 -19.57
C PRO A 2 4.20 -16.42 -19.80
N SER A 3 2.96 -16.88 -19.95
CA SER A 3 1.78 -16.00 -20.06
C SER A 3 1.40 -15.31 -18.74
N LEU A 4 1.60 -15.96 -17.59
CA LEU A 4 1.30 -15.40 -16.27
C LEU A 4 2.33 -14.34 -15.88
N ALA A 5 3.62 -14.63 -16.13
CA ALA A 5 4.70 -13.67 -15.88
C ALA A 5 4.54 -12.40 -16.72
N LYS A 6 4.16 -12.53 -18.00
CA LYS A 6 3.90 -11.38 -18.89
C LYS A 6 2.69 -10.56 -18.45
N LYS A 7 1.61 -11.23 -18.00
CA LYS A 7 0.43 -10.56 -17.43
C LYS A 7 0.76 -9.81 -16.13
N LEU A 8 1.49 -10.45 -15.22
CA LEU A 8 1.95 -9.83 -13.96
C LEU A 8 2.82 -8.61 -14.23
N LYS A 9 3.78 -8.71 -15.16
CA LYS A 9 4.62 -7.57 -15.55
C LYS A 9 3.77 -6.40 -16.08
N SER A 10 2.81 -6.67 -16.97
CA SER A 10 1.93 -5.62 -17.49
C SER A 10 1.07 -4.94 -16.41
N VAL A 11 0.66 -5.69 -15.38
CA VAL A 11 -0.09 -5.12 -14.24
C VAL A 11 0.83 -4.27 -13.38
N LEU A 12 2.03 -4.74 -13.08
CA LEU A 12 3.03 -3.99 -12.33
C LEU A 12 3.43 -2.70 -13.05
N ASP A 13 3.67 -2.75 -14.36
CA ASP A 13 4.00 -1.58 -15.18
C ASP A 13 2.84 -0.55 -15.15
N ALA A 14 1.59 -1.02 -15.19
CA ALA A 14 0.42 -0.15 -15.10
C ALA A 14 0.27 0.50 -13.71
N ILE A 15 0.59 -0.24 -12.64
CA ILE A 15 0.61 0.29 -11.28
C ILE A 15 1.73 1.32 -11.13
N HIS A 16 2.94 1.01 -11.61
CA HIS A 16 4.10 1.89 -11.56
C HIS A 16 3.82 3.22 -12.26
N LYS A 17 3.23 3.18 -13.45
CA LYS A 17 2.82 4.39 -14.18
C LYS A 17 1.80 5.23 -13.40
N LYS A 18 0.82 4.58 -12.74
CA LYS A 18 -0.13 5.28 -11.88
C LYS A 18 0.54 5.95 -10.68
N ILE A 19 1.60 5.35 -10.12
CA ILE A 19 2.39 5.93 -9.02
C ILE A 19 3.17 7.16 -9.50
N GLU A 20 3.76 7.11 -10.69
CA GLU A 20 4.52 8.24 -11.25
C GLU A 20 3.66 9.46 -11.56
N GLU A 21 2.38 9.25 -11.87
CA GLU A 21 1.39 10.30 -12.12
C GLU A 21 0.89 11.00 -10.83
N LEU A 22 1.23 10.48 -9.65
CA LEU A 22 0.85 11.08 -8.37
C LEU A 22 1.76 12.27 -8.00
N GLY A 23 1.20 13.21 -7.26
CA GLY A 23 1.94 14.26 -6.57
C GLY A 23 2.97 13.68 -5.58
N PRO A 24 3.99 14.47 -5.21
CA PRO A 24 5.18 13.97 -4.49
C PRO A 24 4.84 13.25 -3.16
N GLU A 25 3.85 13.73 -2.42
CA GLU A 25 3.43 13.13 -1.15
C GLU A 25 2.67 11.81 -1.36
N ALA A 26 1.67 11.80 -2.25
CA ALA A 26 0.90 10.60 -2.60
C ALA A 26 1.79 9.52 -3.26
N ARG A 27 2.73 9.94 -4.12
CA ARG A 27 3.75 9.08 -4.72
C ARG A 27 4.64 8.46 -3.66
N GLY A 28 5.13 9.24 -2.71
CA GLY A 28 5.97 8.75 -1.61
C GLY A 28 5.27 7.65 -0.79
N PHE A 29 3.97 7.84 -0.50
CA PHE A 29 3.16 6.81 0.13
C PHE A 29 2.97 5.58 -0.77
N ALA A 30 2.58 5.77 -2.03
CA ALA A 30 2.29 4.68 -2.95
C ALA A 30 3.52 3.82 -3.23
N THR A 31 4.70 4.43 -3.38
CA THR A 31 5.99 3.73 -3.49
C THR A 31 6.26 2.88 -2.24
N LYS A 32 6.11 3.44 -1.02
CA LYS A 32 6.30 2.67 0.22
C LYS A 32 5.30 1.51 0.38
N PHE A 33 4.06 1.70 -0.08
CA PHE A 33 3.00 0.72 0.04
C PHE A 33 3.12 -0.42 -1.00
N LEU A 34 3.52 -0.09 -2.23
CA LEU A 34 3.48 -1.02 -3.37
C LEU A 34 4.83 -1.59 -3.75
N GLU A 35 5.93 -0.88 -3.50
CA GLU A 35 7.29 -1.32 -3.85
C GLU A 35 8.06 -1.90 -2.66
N GLU A 36 7.35 -2.12 -1.55
CA GLU A 36 7.85 -2.61 -0.27
C GLU A 36 8.95 -1.71 0.35
N ASP A 37 8.68 -1.18 1.54
CA ASP A 37 9.66 -0.39 2.29
C ASP A 37 10.87 -1.29 2.67
N PRO A 38 12.10 -0.97 2.20
CA PRO A 38 13.29 -1.79 2.47
C PRO A 38 13.63 -1.89 3.97
N GLU A 39 13.29 -0.88 4.78
CA GLU A 39 13.42 -0.95 6.24
C GLU A 39 12.38 -1.92 6.84
N PHE A 40 11.20 -1.98 6.24
CA PHE A 40 10.14 -2.90 6.63
C PHE A 40 10.50 -4.36 6.29
N ILE A 41 11.09 -4.60 5.10
CA ILE A 41 11.61 -5.93 4.73
C ILE A 41 12.76 -6.36 5.65
N GLN A 42 13.69 -5.46 5.99
CA GLN A 42 14.76 -5.79 6.92
C GLN A 42 14.23 -6.15 8.31
N LYS A 43 13.25 -5.42 8.83
CA LYS A 43 12.58 -5.76 10.11
C LYS A 43 11.89 -7.12 10.07
N GLN A 44 11.27 -7.50 8.95
CA GLN A 44 10.69 -8.84 8.78
C GLN A 44 11.74 -9.95 8.66
N ARG A 45 12.87 -9.69 7.99
CA ARG A 45 13.98 -10.65 7.84
C ARG A 45 14.77 -10.85 9.13
N GLY A 46 14.83 -9.84 10.00
CA GLY A 46 15.49 -9.89 11.32
C GLY A 46 14.82 -10.75 12.39
N GLY A 47 13.86 -11.61 12.04
CA GLY A 47 13.30 -12.63 12.93
C GLY A 47 11.95 -12.30 13.58
N LYS A 48 11.40 -11.10 13.40
CA LYS A 48 10.01 -10.77 13.77
C LYS A 48 9.18 -10.53 12.52
N LYS A 49 8.71 -11.61 11.89
CA LYS A 49 7.65 -11.52 10.86
C LYS A 49 6.45 -10.83 11.48
N MET A 50 6.16 -9.60 11.05
CA MET A 50 4.88 -8.96 11.37
C MET A 50 3.76 -9.78 10.74
N LYS A 51 2.69 -10.02 11.50
CA LYS A 51 1.47 -10.59 10.95
C LYS A 51 0.96 -9.67 9.81
N PRO A 52 0.44 -10.22 8.69
CA PRO A 52 -0.05 -9.43 7.56
C PRO A 52 -1.01 -8.31 7.96
N GLY A 53 -1.86 -8.53 8.97
CA GLY A 53 -2.74 -7.50 9.51
C GLY A 53 -2.00 -6.30 10.12
N MET A 54 -0.90 -6.51 10.84
CA MET A 54 -0.10 -5.41 11.41
C MET A 54 0.60 -4.60 10.32
N VAL A 55 1.01 -5.25 9.23
CA VAL A 55 1.55 -4.58 8.05
C VAL A 55 0.49 -3.64 7.46
N LEU A 56 -0.71 -4.17 7.23
CA LEU A 56 -1.82 -3.39 6.67
C LEU A 56 -2.20 -2.23 7.60
N LEU A 57 -2.27 -2.46 8.92
CA LEU A 57 -2.56 -1.42 9.90
C LEU A 57 -1.51 -0.31 9.92
N HIS A 58 -0.22 -0.65 9.74
CA HIS A 58 0.84 0.34 9.61
C HIS A 58 0.57 1.28 8.43
N TYR A 59 0.28 0.71 7.25
CA TYR A 59 -0.02 1.51 6.07
C TYR A 59 -1.36 2.26 6.14
N MET A 60 -2.37 1.73 6.83
CA MET A 60 -3.61 2.48 7.14
C MET A 60 -3.30 3.73 7.97
N ASN A 61 -2.42 3.62 8.96
CA ASN A 61 -2.01 4.76 9.78
C ASN A 61 -1.15 5.76 8.99
N GLU A 62 -0.23 5.29 8.14
CA GLU A 62 0.56 6.17 7.25
C GLU A 62 -0.36 6.90 6.26
N TYR A 63 -1.33 6.21 5.67
CA TYR A 63 -2.34 6.82 4.80
C TYR A 63 -3.15 7.88 5.54
N ALA A 64 -3.54 7.62 6.79
CA ALA A 64 -4.27 8.58 7.62
C ALA A 64 -3.48 9.86 7.94
N LYS A 65 -2.13 9.82 7.91
CA LYS A 65 -1.27 10.99 8.13
C LYS A 65 -1.10 11.88 6.90
N LEU A 66 -1.43 11.39 5.70
CA LEU A 66 -1.32 12.17 4.48
C LEU A 66 -2.24 13.40 4.50
N SER A 67 -1.81 14.45 3.82
CA SER A 67 -2.62 15.64 3.57
C SER A 67 -3.92 15.28 2.85
N PRO A 68 -5.01 16.06 3.04
CA PRO A 68 -6.26 15.87 2.30
C PRO A 68 -6.05 15.86 0.77
N GLU A 69 -5.15 16.71 0.28
CA GLU A 69 -4.78 16.81 -1.13
C GLU A 69 -4.11 15.52 -1.62
N ALA A 70 -3.13 15.00 -0.87
CA ALA A 70 -2.44 13.76 -1.20
C ALA A 70 -3.38 12.54 -1.12
N LYS A 71 -4.29 12.49 -0.14
CA LYS A 71 -5.32 11.43 -0.06
C LYS A 71 -6.23 11.45 -1.27
N LYS A 72 -6.69 12.64 -1.67
CA LYS A 72 -7.56 12.82 -2.84
C LYS A 72 -6.84 12.38 -4.11
N ASP A 73 -5.60 12.82 -4.30
CA ASP A 73 -4.78 12.44 -5.46
C ASP A 73 -4.55 10.93 -5.54
N PHE A 74 -4.14 10.32 -4.42
CA PHE A 74 -4.00 8.87 -4.30
C PHE A 74 -5.31 8.13 -4.61
N SER A 75 -6.43 8.56 -4.01
CA SER A 75 -7.74 7.93 -4.19
C SER A 75 -8.26 8.04 -5.63
N SER A 76 -7.86 9.08 -6.38
CA SER A 76 -8.22 9.21 -7.80
C SER A 76 -7.58 8.13 -8.67
N LYS A 77 -6.38 7.65 -8.31
CA LYS A 77 -5.65 6.62 -9.07
C LYS A 77 -5.91 5.21 -8.53
N PHE A 78 -6.14 5.11 -7.22
CA PHE A 78 -6.33 3.86 -6.47
C PHE A 78 -7.57 3.91 -5.55
N PRO A 79 -8.79 3.99 -6.11
CA PRO A 79 -10.00 4.18 -5.34
C PRO A 79 -10.29 3.01 -4.39
N GLU A 80 -10.14 1.77 -4.85
CA GLU A 80 -10.38 0.57 -4.05
C GLU A 80 -9.37 0.44 -2.90
N VAL A 81 -8.11 0.76 -3.15
CA VAL A 81 -7.06 0.74 -2.13
C VAL A 81 -7.29 1.84 -1.10
N ALA A 82 -7.62 3.05 -1.54
CA ALA A 82 -7.95 4.16 -0.64
C ALA A 82 -9.17 3.85 0.24
N ALA A 83 -10.20 3.20 -0.32
CA ALA A 83 -11.36 2.74 0.42
C ALA A 83 -10.97 1.72 1.49
N ALA A 84 -10.17 0.70 1.13
CA ALA A 84 -9.68 -0.28 2.08
C ALA A 84 -8.83 0.35 3.20
N LEU A 85 -7.93 1.28 2.87
CA LEU A 85 -7.08 1.97 3.85
C LEU A 85 -7.86 2.86 4.82
N SER A 86 -9.06 3.30 4.40
CA SER A 86 -9.95 4.15 5.20
C SER A 86 -11.06 3.36 5.90
N ASP A 87 -11.13 2.03 5.73
CA ASP A 87 -12.23 1.22 6.23
C ASP A 87 -12.08 0.92 7.74
N PRO A 88 -12.99 1.44 8.60
CA PRO A 88 -12.97 1.17 10.03
C PRO A 88 -13.26 -0.30 10.36
N LEU A 89 -14.05 -1.02 9.55
CA LEU A 89 -14.35 -2.44 9.76
C LEU A 89 -13.11 -3.29 9.51
N LEU A 90 -12.33 -2.96 8.46
CA LEU A 90 -11.07 -3.63 8.20
C LEU A 90 -10.09 -3.45 9.37
N ARG A 91 -10.05 -2.26 9.95
CA ARG A 91 -9.26 -1.98 11.16
C ARG A 91 -9.69 -2.86 12.34
N ILE A 92 -11.00 -2.97 12.59
CA ILE A 92 -11.55 -3.82 13.65
C ILE A 92 -11.22 -5.30 13.41
N LEU A 93 -11.37 -5.78 12.18
CA LEU A 93 -11.04 -7.16 11.80
C LEU A 93 -9.57 -7.47 12.03
N ILE A 94 -8.67 -6.56 11.66
CA ILE A 94 -7.23 -6.71 11.92
C ILE A 94 -6.97 -6.86 13.41
N TYR A 95 -7.56 -6.00 14.26
CA TYR A 95 -7.40 -6.09 15.72
C TYR A 95 -8.00 -7.37 16.31
N ALA A 96 -9.16 -7.81 15.82
CA ALA A 96 -9.83 -9.03 16.29
C ALA A 96 -9.08 -10.31 15.86
N SER A 97 -8.26 -10.24 14.81
CA SER A 97 -7.44 -11.35 14.30
C SER A 97 -6.05 -11.48 14.95
N GLN A 98 -5.74 -10.61 15.92
CA GLN A 98 -4.47 -10.68 16.68
C GLN A 98 -4.51 -11.75 17.76
#